data_AF-A0AAE3QL57-F1
#
_entry.id   AF-A0AAE3QL57-F1
#
_cell.length_a   1.000
_cell.length_b   1.000
_cell.length_c   1.000
_cell.angle_alpha   90.00
_cell.angle_beta   90.00
_cell.angle_gamma   90.00
#
_symmetry.space_group_name_H-M   'P 1'
#
loop_
_entity.id
_entity.type
_entity.pdbx_description
1 polymer ?
#
loop_
_entity_poly.entity_id
_entity_poly.type
_entity_poly.pdbx_seq_one_letter_code
_entity_poly.pdbx_strand_id
1 'polypeptide(L)'
;MASLLTRIVDAGSQYDMPEYLRNRVRPTNIICLLVIFALSIPFSGISLIYFPMMAIFPSGAAVVCVLVIVSNYYGGIYYSRVVLPVLLLVLSSLYNAYFCDSIADSISSVYLVELSFTLIPFVIFDFKERGFLIFCTLFSFFIIVVFPAAWDKFDMGYDGTVLREGPLAVLTTLLATVFQLGCISGLAVINRNSEEKSSQLITVMNQKNEEVERSRKDLEVNLVQLEKARQEENHRQWASEGIAQLSTLLRSNSDDTELFDRIIATLVKYIQANQGGLYIVEKEERTHDISIRLAACYAYNRKKHIQQTFQAGQGLIGQTYLEGEYIYLTDIPENYLTITSGLGDSSPRALLIVPLKVNESTEAILELASFKKFEKHEIEFIVKLGESIASFIQSNRISQRTKQLLEDSQFQAEALRAQEEEMRQNMEELASTQEEMNRQQMSYLQEIERLSTLYATAQEEIHTKNKEVEELQKALHINTIR
;
A
#
# COMPACT_ATOMS: atom_id res chain seq x y z
N MET A 1 11.09 34.06 51.34
CA MET A 1 10.98 35.48 50.97
C MET A 1 12.25 35.88 50.24
N ALA A 2 12.17 36.28 48.98
CA ALA A 2 13.34 36.83 48.28
C ALA A 2 13.82 38.10 48.99
N SER A 3 15.14 38.28 49.13
CA SER A 3 15.71 39.48 49.75
C SER A 3 15.30 40.74 48.95
N LEU A 4 15.27 41.90 49.60
CA LEU A 4 14.94 43.18 48.95
C LEU A 4 15.84 43.44 47.73
N LEU A 5 17.10 43.00 47.79
CA LEU A 5 18.06 43.09 46.69
C LEU A 5 17.68 42.21 45.50
N THR A 6 17.21 40.98 45.72
CA THR A 6 16.73 40.12 44.62
C THR A 6 15.52 40.72 43.91
N ARG A 7 14.60 41.34 44.65
CA ARG A 7 13.43 42.02 44.05
C ARG A 7 13.83 43.19 43.17
N ILE A 8 14.87 43.94 43.56
CA ILE A 8 15.37 45.08 42.77
C ILE A 8 16.08 44.58 41.50
N VAL A 9 16.90 43.54 41.60
CA VAL A 9 17.60 42.96 40.45
C VAL A 9 16.60 42.38 39.42
N ASP A 10 15.50 41.81 39.90
CA ASP A 10 14.46 41.20 39.07
C ASP A 10 13.39 42.21 38.61
N ALA A 11 13.52 43.49 38.96
CA ALA A 11 12.54 44.51 38.58
C ALA A 11 12.38 44.59 37.05
N GLY A 12 11.18 44.32 36.56
CA GLY A 12 10.84 44.32 35.15
C GLY A 12 10.93 42.96 34.46
N SER A 13 11.49 41.92 35.08
CA SER A 13 11.57 40.58 34.46
C SER A 13 10.23 39.84 34.40
N GLN A 14 9.21 40.32 35.12
CA GLN A 14 7.86 39.74 35.18
C GLN A 14 7.01 39.95 33.93
N TYR A 15 7.38 40.89 33.06
CA TYR A 15 6.60 41.20 31.86
C TYR A 15 6.80 40.14 30.76
N ASP A 16 5.76 39.94 29.95
CA ASP A 16 5.85 39.08 28.80
C ASP A 16 6.64 39.77 27.68
N MET A 17 7.79 39.22 27.32
CA MET A 17 8.73 39.81 26.37
C MET A 17 9.64 38.71 25.78
N PRO A 18 10.23 38.93 24.60
CA PRO A 18 11.15 37.98 24.00
C PRO A 18 12.29 37.58 24.94
N GLU A 19 12.71 36.31 24.91
CA GLU A 19 13.73 35.76 25.83
C GLU A 19 15.05 36.55 25.77
N TYR A 20 15.46 37.01 24.58
CA TYR A 20 16.68 37.81 24.41
C TYR A 20 16.62 39.14 25.17
N LEU A 21 15.43 39.75 25.30
CA LEU A 21 15.22 41.00 26.03
C LEU A 21 15.17 40.75 27.54
N ARG A 22 14.42 39.71 27.96
CA ARG A 22 14.25 39.34 29.37
C ARG A 22 15.59 39.03 30.05
N ASN A 23 16.47 38.32 29.34
CA ASN A 23 17.80 37.95 29.84
C ASN A 23 18.73 39.15 30.07
N ARG A 24 18.38 40.33 29.56
CA ARG A 24 19.18 41.57 29.69
C ARG A 24 18.67 42.55 30.74
N VAL A 25 17.46 42.36 31.26
CA VAL A 25 16.89 43.21 32.33
C VAL A 25 17.69 43.08 33.63
N ARG A 26 18.00 41.86 34.04
CA ARG A 26 18.81 41.59 35.25
C ARG A 26 20.21 42.23 35.18
N PRO A 27 21.02 42.01 34.11
CA PRO A 27 22.30 42.71 33.93
C PRO A 27 22.18 44.23 34.00
N THR A 28 21.11 44.81 33.42
CA THR A 28 20.86 46.26 33.46
C THR A 28 20.69 46.76 34.89
N ASN A 29 19.85 46.08 35.69
CA ASN A 29 19.62 46.44 37.09
C ASN A 29 20.88 46.24 37.96
N ILE A 30 21.67 45.17 37.69
CA ILE A 30 22.95 44.94 38.38
C ILE A 30 23.94 46.06 38.09
N ILE A 31 24.07 46.50 36.83
CA ILE A 31 24.93 47.64 36.48
C ILE A 31 24.46 48.91 37.20
N CYS A 32 23.16 49.17 37.28
CA CYS A 32 22.64 50.32 38.02
C CYS A 32 23.04 50.28 39.50
N LEU A 33 22.92 49.11 40.15
CA LEU A 33 23.37 48.94 41.53
C LEU A 33 24.88 49.11 41.69
N LEU A 34 25.68 48.56 40.77
CA LEU A 34 27.13 48.74 40.76
C LEU A 34 27.51 50.21 40.61
N VAL A 35 26.88 50.94 39.68
CA VAL A 35 27.12 52.37 39.50
C VAL A 35 26.71 53.17 40.74
N ILE A 36 25.62 52.83 41.41
CA ILE A 36 25.19 53.50 42.66
C ILE A 36 26.23 53.27 43.77
N PHE A 37 26.55 52.01 44.07
CA PHE A 37 27.33 51.66 45.26
C PHE A 37 28.85 51.74 45.07
N ALA A 38 29.36 51.40 43.89
CA ALA A 38 30.81 51.38 43.64
C ALA A 38 31.36 52.71 43.12
N LEU A 39 30.52 53.53 42.47
CA LEU A 39 30.94 54.80 41.88
C LEU A 39 30.23 55.99 42.50
N SER A 40 28.91 56.07 42.38
CA SER A 40 28.13 57.28 42.70
C SER A 40 28.24 57.67 44.17
N ILE A 41 28.00 56.74 45.11
CA ILE A 41 28.08 57.04 46.56
C ILE A 41 29.51 57.42 46.98
N PRO A 42 30.58 56.65 46.63
CA PRO A 42 31.95 57.04 46.94
C PRO A 42 32.36 58.38 46.35
N PHE A 43 32.10 58.61 45.05
CA PHE A 43 32.48 59.85 44.38
C PHE A 43 31.67 61.05 44.87
N SER A 44 30.38 60.89 45.19
CA SER A 44 29.58 61.95 45.84
C SER A 44 30.13 62.29 47.22
N GLY A 45 30.49 61.30 48.04
CA GLY A 45 31.06 61.53 49.37
C GLY A 45 32.38 62.28 49.31
N ILE A 46 33.27 61.87 48.39
CA ILE A 46 34.52 62.57 48.10
C ILE A 46 34.24 64.00 47.62
N SER A 47 33.35 64.16 46.64
CA SER A 47 33.00 65.47 46.08
C SER A 47 32.37 66.39 47.13
N LEU A 48 31.53 65.90 48.03
CA LEU A 48 30.91 66.72 49.07
C LEU A 48 31.94 67.32 50.05
N ILE A 49 33.04 66.60 50.29
CA ILE A 49 34.11 67.03 51.19
C ILE A 49 35.03 68.04 50.51
N TYR A 50 35.46 67.78 49.27
CA TYR A 50 36.49 68.57 48.61
C TYR A 50 35.92 69.59 47.60
N PHE A 51 34.81 69.26 46.93
CA PHE A 51 34.21 70.04 45.83
C PHE A 51 32.66 70.02 45.89
N PRO A 52 32.03 70.67 46.89
CA PRO A 52 30.60 70.45 47.19
C PRO A 52 29.65 70.67 46.02
N MET A 53 29.95 71.61 45.12
CA MET A 53 29.16 71.89 43.92
C MET A 53 29.24 70.75 42.89
N MET A 54 30.35 70.00 42.82
CA MET A 54 30.55 68.91 41.86
C MET A 54 29.93 67.59 42.30
N ALA A 55 29.53 67.48 43.58
CA ALA A 55 28.82 66.31 44.09
C ALA A 55 27.47 66.08 43.37
N ILE A 56 26.97 67.06 42.62
CA ILE A 56 25.76 66.93 41.81
C ILE A 56 25.89 65.89 40.69
N PHE A 57 27.08 65.72 40.08
CA PHE A 57 27.22 64.78 38.95
C PHE A 57 27.20 63.31 39.38
N PRO A 58 27.99 62.86 40.38
CA PRO A 58 27.90 61.48 40.85
C PRO A 58 26.57 61.21 41.55
N SER A 59 26.00 62.20 42.26
CA SER A 59 24.65 62.05 42.85
C SER A 59 23.57 61.96 41.77
N GLY A 60 23.71 62.73 40.69
CA GLY A 60 22.86 62.64 39.50
C GLY A 60 22.94 61.26 38.85
N ALA A 61 24.13 60.67 38.74
CA ALA A 61 24.31 59.32 38.23
C ALA A 61 23.55 58.27 39.07
N ALA A 62 23.58 58.39 40.41
CA ALA A 62 22.78 57.53 41.28
C ALA A 62 21.27 57.69 41.02
N VAL A 63 20.79 58.93 40.88
CA VAL A 63 19.38 59.22 40.57
C VAL A 63 18.97 58.59 39.24
N VAL A 64 19.81 58.70 38.21
CA VAL A 64 19.58 58.08 36.89
C VAL A 64 19.45 56.57 37.02
N CYS A 65 20.36 55.91 37.76
CA CYS A 65 20.31 54.47 37.98
C CYS A 65 19.04 54.03 38.74
N VAL A 66 18.60 54.81 39.74
CA VAL A 66 17.33 54.54 40.43
C VAL A 66 16.14 54.70 39.48
N LEU A 67 16.11 55.77 38.68
CA LEU A 67 15.05 55.99 37.69
C LEU A 67 15.02 54.89 36.62
N VAL A 68 16.16 54.36 36.20
CA VAL A 68 16.26 53.23 35.26
C VAL A 68 15.64 51.97 35.87
N ILE A 69 15.95 51.65 37.13
CA ILE A 69 15.35 50.51 37.84
C ILE A 69 13.83 50.68 37.99
N VAL A 70 13.38 51.88 38.37
CA VAL A 70 11.95 52.21 38.48
C VAL A 70 11.26 52.12 37.13
N SER A 71 11.87 52.65 36.07
CA SER A 71 11.37 52.53 34.70
C SER A 71 11.26 51.07 34.27
N ASN A 72 12.25 50.23 34.59
CA ASN A 72 12.19 48.78 34.34
C ASN A 72 11.02 48.13 35.09
N TYR A 73 10.80 48.51 36.35
CA TYR A 73 9.68 48.01 37.15
C TYR A 73 8.32 48.32 36.53
N TYR A 74 8.15 49.49 35.89
CA TYR A 74 6.93 49.90 35.18
C TYR A 74 6.88 49.49 33.70
N GLY A 75 7.83 48.70 33.22
CA GLY A 75 7.83 48.17 31.84
C GLY A 75 8.51 49.06 30.79
N GLY A 76 9.13 50.17 31.17
CA GLY A 76 9.90 51.07 30.30
C GLY A 76 11.30 50.54 29.94
N ILE A 77 11.41 49.25 29.59
CA ILE A 77 12.68 48.49 29.48
C ILE A 77 13.53 48.93 28.28
N TYR A 78 12.90 49.30 27.16
CA TYR A 78 13.62 49.75 25.97
C TYR A 78 14.28 51.11 26.20
N TYR A 79 13.54 52.07 26.76
CA TYR A 79 14.02 53.42 26.97
C TYR A 79 15.08 53.49 28.07
N SER A 80 14.86 52.80 29.19
CA SER A 80 15.77 52.79 30.33
C SER A 80 17.17 52.31 29.96
N ARG A 81 17.27 51.31 29.08
CA ARG A 81 18.54 50.72 28.60
C ARG A 81 19.29 51.60 27.61
N VAL A 82 18.61 52.50 26.90
CA VAL A 82 19.27 53.54 26.09
C VAL A 82 19.70 54.71 26.96
N VAL A 83 18.83 55.14 27.88
CA VAL A 83 19.08 56.27 28.79
C VAL A 83 20.28 56.01 29.69
N LEU A 84 20.42 54.79 30.21
CA LEU A 84 21.49 54.41 31.13
C LEU A 84 22.91 54.73 30.60
N PRO A 85 23.40 54.13 29.50
CA PRO A 85 24.75 54.39 29.00
C PRO A 85 24.92 55.83 28.49
N VAL A 86 23.89 56.42 27.87
CA VAL A 86 23.95 57.79 27.33
C VAL A 86 24.13 58.80 28.46
N LEU A 87 23.26 58.76 29.46
CA LEU A 87 23.24 59.80 30.49
C LEU A 87 24.36 59.64 31.52
N LEU A 88 24.76 58.41 31.84
CA LEU A 88 25.94 58.17 32.68
C LEU A 88 27.21 58.71 32.04
N LEU A 89 27.38 58.52 30.72
CA LEU A 89 28.53 59.04 30.02
C LEU A 89 28.53 60.57 29.95
N VAL A 90 27.38 61.20 29.65
CA VAL A 90 27.26 62.66 29.66
C VAL A 90 27.58 63.24 31.05
N LEU A 91 27.06 62.65 32.12
CA LEU A 91 27.34 63.11 33.49
C LEU A 91 28.81 62.93 33.88
N SER A 92 29.44 61.83 33.47
CA SER A 92 30.87 61.59 33.73
C SER A 92 31.76 62.57 32.96
N SER A 93 31.42 62.85 31.70
CA SER A 93 32.16 63.81 30.88
C SER A 93 31.97 65.22 31.40
N LEU A 94 30.75 65.62 31.77
CA LEU A 94 30.56 66.90 32.45
C LEU A 94 31.38 66.96 33.74
N TYR A 95 31.36 65.94 34.59
CA TYR A 95 32.20 65.90 35.80
C TYR A 95 33.69 66.09 35.47
N ASN A 96 34.19 65.46 34.40
CA ASN A 96 35.58 65.62 33.94
C ASN A 96 35.88 67.06 33.46
N ALA A 97 34.92 67.73 32.81
CA ALA A 97 35.07 69.06 32.21
C ALA A 97 35.43 70.12 33.26
N TYR A 98 34.87 69.98 34.46
CA TYR A 98 35.05 70.96 35.52
C TYR A 98 36.44 70.93 36.16
N PHE A 99 37.23 69.87 35.95
CA PHE A 99 38.54 69.69 36.55
C PHE A 99 39.70 69.72 35.56
N CYS A 100 39.47 70.02 34.28
CA CYS A 100 40.50 69.99 33.23
C CYS A 100 40.73 71.39 32.61
N ASP A 101 41.95 71.92 32.77
CA ASP A 101 42.39 73.19 32.15
C ASP A 101 43.00 72.99 30.75
N SER A 102 43.23 71.75 30.33
CA SER A 102 43.75 71.35 29.02
C SER A 102 43.51 69.84 28.77
N ILE A 103 43.53 69.41 27.50
CA ILE A 103 43.45 67.99 27.11
C ILE A 103 44.58 67.15 27.77
N ALA A 104 45.75 67.76 28.03
CA ALA A 104 46.89 67.10 28.66
C ALA A 104 46.74 66.92 30.19
N ASP A 105 45.75 67.57 30.80
CA ASP A 105 45.57 67.71 32.25
C ASP A 105 44.47 66.82 32.82
N SER A 106 44.05 65.80 32.08
CA SER A 106 42.91 65.00 32.46
C SER A 106 43.10 64.10 33.68
N ILE A 107 42.04 63.91 34.46
CA ILE A 107 42.03 62.98 35.59
C ILE A 107 41.87 61.55 35.08
N SER A 108 42.93 60.75 35.21
CA SER A 108 42.99 59.36 34.71
C SER A 108 41.88 58.46 35.27
N SER A 109 41.46 58.66 36.53
CA SER A 109 40.40 57.86 37.15
C SER A 109 39.03 58.13 36.53
N VAL A 110 38.74 59.36 36.11
CA VAL A 110 37.46 59.72 35.47
C VAL A 110 37.39 59.16 34.05
N TYR A 111 38.47 59.25 33.28
CA TYR A 111 38.54 58.60 31.96
C TYR A 111 38.38 57.08 32.03
N LEU A 112 38.87 56.44 33.10
CA LEU A 112 38.71 55.00 33.28
C LEU A 112 37.24 54.61 33.59
N VAL A 113 36.51 55.47 34.30
CA VAL A 113 35.05 55.34 34.48
C VAL A 113 34.31 55.52 33.14
N GLU A 114 34.66 56.53 32.34
CA GLU A 114 34.08 56.73 31.01
C GLU A 114 34.32 55.53 30.09
N LEU A 115 35.56 55.01 30.07
CA LEU A 115 35.90 53.80 29.32
C LEU A 115 35.05 52.61 29.77
N SER A 116 34.81 52.48 31.08
CA SER A 116 33.96 51.42 31.61
C SER A 116 32.50 51.56 31.17
N PHE A 117 32.00 52.79 31.05
CA PHE A 117 30.65 53.05 30.54
C PHE A 117 30.48 52.67 29.06
N THR A 118 31.55 52.70 28.26
CA THR A 118 31.50 52.20 26.88
C THR A 118 31.23 50.70 26.77
N LEU A 119 31.50 49.92 27.83
CA LEU A 119 31.24 48.49 27.88
C LEU A 119 29.80 48.17 28.26
N ILE A 120 29.08 49.11 28.90
CA ILE A 120 27.70 48.92 29.37
C ILE A 120 26.78 48.49 28.22
N PRO A 121 26.77 49.14 27.02
CA PRO A 121 25.94 48.71 25.91
C PRO A 121 26.10 47.23 25.55
N PHE A 122 27.31 46.66 25.61
CA PHE A 122 27.56 45.26 25.27
C PHE A 122 27.07 44.28 26.34
N VAL A 123 26.98 44.71 27.59
CA VAL A 123 26.44 43.90 28.67
C VAL A 123 24.91 43.93 28.65
N ILE A 124 24.34 45.11 28.46
CA ILE A 124 22.90 45.29 28.54
C ILE A 124 22.18 45.03 27.23
N PHE A 125 22.78 45.15 26.04
CA PHE A 125 22.12 44.85 24.77
C PHE A 125 22.46 43.47 24.23
N ASP A 126 21.45 42.83 23.63
CA ASP A 126 21.65 41.63 22.84
C ASP A 126 22.03 41.97 21.40
N PHE A 127 22.78 41.11 20.71
CA PHE A 127 23.13 41.30 19.30
C PHE A 127 21.93 41.28 18.34
N LYS A 128 20.75 40.86 18.81
CA LYS A 128 19.48 41.02 18.10
C LYS A 128 18.97 42.47 18.11
N GLU A 129 19.37 43.28 19.10
CA GLU A 129 18.99 44.69 19.25
C GLU A 129 20.01 45.64 18.58
N ARG A 130 20.43 45.30 17.35
CA ARG A 130 21.56 45.96 16.66
C ARG A 130 21.43 47.48 16.57
N GLY A 131 20.21 48.00 16.34
CA GLY A 131 19.97 49.44 16.25
C GLY A 131 20.35 50.19 17.53
N PHE A 132 19.87 49.75 18.69
CA PHE A 132 20.15 50.40 19.97
C PHE A 132 21.59 50.18 20.42
N LEU A 133 22.15 48.98 20.21
CA LEU A 133 23.54 48.70 20.51
C LEU A 133 24.48 49.61 19.71
N ILE A 134 24.33 49.65 18.38
CA ILE A 134 25.15 50.48 17.50
C ILE A 134 24.99 51.96 17.88
N PHE A 135 23.76 52.43 18.09
CA PHE A 135 23.49 53.80 18.49
C PHE A 135 24.22 54.17 19.80
N CYS A 136 24.07 53.38 20.86
CA CYS A 136 24.69 53.66 22.15
C CYS A 136 26.22 53.58 22.09
N THR A 137 26.78 52.63 21.33
CA THR A 137 28.23 52.51 21.15
C THR A 137 28.80 53.68 20.35
N LEU A 138 28.14 54.09 19.25
CA LEU A 138 28.54 55.26 18.46
C LEU A 138 28.42 56.55 19.27
N PHE A 139 27.34 56.70 20.05
CA PHE A 139 27.19 57.82 20.96
C PHE A 139 28.31 57.85 22.00
N SER A 140 28.66 56.68 22.56
CA SER A 140 29.73 56.58 23.55
C SER A 140 31.08 57.01 22.97
N PHE A 141 31.39 56.54 21.76
CA PHE A 141 32.59 56.93 21.04
C PHE A 141 32.59 58.43 20.69
N PHE A 142 31.44 58.94 20.22
CA PHE A 142 31.28 60.35 19.89
C PHE A 142 31.55 61.24 21.09
N ILE A 143 30.98 60.93 22.26
CA ILE A 143 31.24 61.70 23.48
C ILE A 143 32.73 61.65 23.82
N ILE A 144 33.38 60.48 23.87
CA ILE A 144 34.80 60.39 24.20
C ILE A 144 35.70 61.17 23.24
N VAL A 145 35.37 61.23 21.95
CA VAL A 145 36.17 61.92 20.93
C VAL A 145 35.89 63.43 20.88
N VAL A 146 34.63 63.83 20.97
CA VAL A 146 34.21 65.24 20.83
C VAL A 146 34.39 66.00 22.13
N PHE A 147 34.26 65.33 23.27
CA PHE A 147 34.35 65.95 24.57
C PHE A 147 35.69 66.69 24.82
N PRO A 148 36.87 66.09 24.53
CA PRO A 148 38.15 66.80 24.62
C PRO A 148 38.24 68.03 23.73
N ALA A 149 37.47 68.12 22.64
CA ALA A 149 37.47 69.28 21.75
C ALA A 149 36.48 70.38 22.19
N ALA A 150 35.50 70.05 23.03
CA ALA A 150 34.45 70.95 23.49
C ALA A 150 34.73 71.56 24.88
N TRP A 151 35.86 71.22 25.50
CA TRP A 151 36.20 71.54 26.89
C TRP A 151 36.20 73.05 27.21
N ASP A 152 36.75 73.89 26.34
CA ASP A 152 36.90 75.36 26.51
C ASP A 152 35.55 76.08 26.71
N LYS A 153 34.44 75.44 26.32
CA LYS A 153 33.09 75.99 26.53
C LYS A 153 32.52 75.75 27.92
N PHE A 154 33.12 74.87 28.71
CA PHE A 154 32.63 74.43 30.01
C PHE A 154 33.61 74.71 31.16
N ASP A 155 34.78 75.26 30.85
CA ASP A 155 35.82 75.53 31.84
C ASP A 155 35.31 76.49 32.93
N MET A 156 35.36 76.02 34.18
CA MET A 156 35.04 76.83 35.37
C MET A 156 36.23 76.96 36.32
N GLY A 157 37.43 76.51 35.92
CA GLY A 157 38.69 76.76 36.63
C GLY A 157 38.79 76.20 38.06
N TYR A 158 38.25 75.00 38.32
CA TYR A 158 38.43 74.35 39.63
C TYR A 158 39.76 73.60 39.70
N ASP A 159 40.50 73.80 40.78
CA ASP A 159 41.76 73.09 41.04
C ASP A 159 41.49 71.59 41.33
N GLY A 160 41.73 70.77 40.31
CA GLY A 160 41.58 69.31 40.36
C GLY A 160 42.79 68.56 40.91
N THR A 161 43.84 69.24 41.40
CA THR A 161 45.10 68.62 41.87
C THR A 161 44.89 67.49 42.88
N VAL A 162 43.89 67.59 43.77
CA VAL A 162 43.57 66.57 44.79
C VAL A 162 43.08 65.24 44.17
N LEU A 163 42.47 65.29 42.98
CA LEU A 163 42.04 64.09 42.23
C LEU A 163 43.13 63.58 41.26
N ARG A 164 44.10 64.42 40.92
CA ARG A 164 45.25 64.07 40.06
C ARG A 164 46.42 63.48 40.86
N GLU A 165 46.67 64.01 42.05
CA GLU A 165 47.83 63.69 42.88
C GLU A 165 47.41 63.31 44.31
N GLY A 166 48.17 62.42 44.94
CA GLY A 166 47.95 61.99 46.32
C GLY A 166 47.05 60.75 46.52
N PRO A 167 46.70 60.41 47.78
CA PRO A 167 46.01 59.16 48.11
C PRO A 167 44.61 59.01 47.49
N LEU A 168 43.93 60.12 47.21
CA LEU A 168 42.59 60.14 46.65
C LEU A 168 42.57 59.76 45.15
N ALA A 169 43.60 60.18 44.41
CA ALA A 169 43.80 59.77 43.01
C ALA A 169 43.95 58.25 42.90
N VAL A 170 44.72 57.64 43.82
CA VAL A 170 44.90 56.18 43.89
C VAL A 170 43.58 55.48 44.22
N LEU A 171 42.82 55.99 45.20
CA LEU A 171 41.52 55.41 45.59
C LEU A 171 40.49 55.45 44.44
N THR A 172 40.36 56.60 43.75
CA THR A 172 39.41 56.75 42.64
C THR A 172 39.79 55.88 41.44
N THR A 173 41.09 55.76 41.14
CA THR A 173 41.60 54.84 40.11
C THR A 173 41.33 53.38 40.46
N LEU A 174 41.49 52.99 41.73
CA LEU A 174 41.16 51.64 42.20
C LEU A 174 39.65 51.34 42.08
N LEU A 175 38.78 52.27 42.45
CA LEU A 175 37.33 52.11 42.29
C LEU A 175 36.94 51.94 40.81
N ALA A 176 37.51 52.77 39.93
CA ALA A 176 37.25 52.70 38.49
C ALA A 176 37.73 51.37 37.88
N THR A 177 38.93 50.90 38.24
CA THR A 177 39.49 49.63 37.72
C THR A 177 38.70 48.42 38.18
N VAL A 178 38.26 48.40 39.45
CA VAL A 178 37.39 47.34 39.98
C VAL A 178 36.06 47.31 39.21
N PHE A 179 35.46 48.47 38.94
CA PHE A 179 34.24 48.56 38.14
C PHE A 179 34.46 48.05 36.71
N GLN A 180 35.55 48.44 36.05
CA GLN A 180 35.89 47.98 34.71
C GLN A 180 36.05 46.46 34.63
N LEU A 181 36.77 45.85 35.58
CA LEU A 181 36.92 44.40 35.68
C LEU A 181 35.57 43.70 35.89
N GLY A 182 34.67 44.31 36.67
CA GLY A 182 33.29 43.84 36.84
C GLY A 182 32.51 43.79 35.52
N CYS A 183 32.59 44.85 34.70
CA CYS A 183 31.97 44.88 33.37
C CYS A 183 32.52 43.80 32.43
N ILE A 184 33.85 43.64 32.40
CA ILE A 184 34.52 42.61 31.57
C ILE A 184 34.13 41.20 32.01
N SER A 185 34.13 40.93 33.32
CA SER A 185 33.70 39.65 33.86
C SER A 185 32.23 39.35 33.53
N GLY A 186 31.36 40.34 33.58
CA GLY A 186 29.95 40.20 33.18
C GLY A 186 29.81 39.78 31.71
N LEU A 187 30.57 40.41 30.82
CA LEU A 187 30.59 40.06 29.40
C LEU A 187 31.12 38.63 29.18
N ALA A 188 32.17 38.23 29.88
CA ALA A 188 32.74 36.88 29.79
C ALA A 188 31.74 35.79 30.22
N VAL A 189 30.99 36.01 31.30
CA VAL A 189 29.94 35.08 31.76
C VAL A 189 28.83 34.94 30.72
N ILE A 190 28.38 36.05 30.15
CA ILE A 190 27.35 36.04 29.10
C ILE A 190 27.84 35.27 27.87
N ASN A 191 29.10 35.46 27.46
CA ASN A 191 29.65 34.76 26.30
C ASN A 191 29.75 33.25 26.52
N ARG A 192 30.24 32.81 27.68
CA ARG A 192 30.29 31.37 28.04
C ARG A 192 28.92 30.72 28.01
N ASN A 193 27.92 31.36 28.62
CA ASN A 193 26.55 30.86 28.60
C ASN A 193 25.97 30.76 27.18
N SER A 194 26.37 31.67 26.28
CA SER A 194 25.97 31.62 24.87
C SER A 194 26.62 30.45 24.14
N GLU A 195 27.90 30.19 24.38
CA GLU A 195 28.66 29.06 23.80
C GLU A 195 28.08 27.71 24.23
N GLU A 196 27.74 27.56 25.51
CA GLU A 196 27.10 26.35 26.04
C GLU A 196 25.74 26.08 25.37
N LYS A 197 24.88 27.10 25.27
CA LYS A 197 23.59 26.98 24.58
C LYS A 197 23.77 26.60 23.10
N SER A 198 24.75 27.19 22.42
CA SER A 198 25.04 26.87 21.02
C SER A 198 25.50 25.42 20.86
N SER A 199 26.35 24.93 21.77
CA SER A 199 26.86 23.57 21.74
C SER A 199 25.76 22.53 21.97
N GLN A 200 24.82 22.82 22.88
CA GLN A 200 23.63 21.99 23.11
C GLN A 200 22.73 21.94 21.87
N LEU A 201 22.46 23.09 21.23
CA LEU A 201 21.66 23.16 20.01
C LEU A 201 22.26 22.33 18.87
N ILE A 202 23.58 22.38 18.69
CA ILE A 202 24.27 21.57 17.66
C ILE A 202 24.08 20.07 17.94
N THR A 203 24.17 19.66 19.21
CA THR A 203 23.98 18.25 19.58
C THR A 203 22.56 17.76 19.28
N VAL A 204 21.55 18.54 19.67
CA VAL A 204 20.14 18.23 19.38
C VAL A 204 19.88 18.20 17.88
N MET A 205 20.46 19.13 17.12
CA MET A 205 20.33 19.19 15.67
C MET A 205 20.95 17.95 15.00
N ASN A 206 22.13 17.51 15.44
CA ASN A 206 22.77 16.31 14.93
C ASN A 206 21.95 15.05 15.22
N GLN A 207 21.43 14.90 16.45
CA GLN A 207 20.55 13.79 16.81
C GLN A 207 19.30 13.75 15.93
N LYS A 208 18.66 14.91 15.72
CA LYS A 208 17.48 15.01 14.86
C LYS A 208 17.80 14.72 13.40
N ASN A 209 18.99 15.10 12.93
CA ASN A 209 19.43 14.80 11.57
C ASN A 209 19.67 13.29 11.37
N GLU A 210 20.25 12.61 12.36
CA GLU A 210 20.38 11.15 12.33
C GLU A 210 19.02 10.43 12.33
N GLU A 211 18.05 10.94 13.09
CA GLU A 211 16.69 10.41 13.12
C GLU A 211 16.00 10.55 11.76
N VAL A 212 16.12 11.72 11.12
CA VAL A 212 15.59 11.98 9.77
C VAL A 212 16.22 11.03 8.74
N GLU A 213 17.54 10.82 8.80
CA GLU A 213 18.22 9.90 7.87
C GLU A 213 17.81 8.44 8.07
N ARG A 214 17.58 7.99 9.31
CA ARG A 214 17.02 6.65 9.57
C ARG A 214 15.61 6.53 9.01
N SER A 215 14.74 7.50 9.32
CA SER A 215 13.37 7.52 8.82
C SER A 215 13.31 7.52 7.28
N ARG A 216 14.22 8.25 6.63
CA ARG A 216 14.34 8.25 5.16
C ARG A 216 14.71 6.89 4.60
N LYS A 217 15.69 6.19 5.20
CA LYS A 217 16.08 4.84 4.78
C LYS A 217 14.95 3.84 4.98
N ASP A 218 14.25 3.91 6.12
CA ASP A 218 13.10 3.04 6.39
C ASP A 218 11.98 3.27 5.37
N LEU A 219 11.73 4.53 5.01
CA LEU A 219 10.75 4.87 3.98
C LEU A 219 11.13 4.30 2.61
N GLU A 220 12.40 4.39 2.22
CA GLU A 220 12.89 3.85 0.94
C GLU A 220 12.69 2.32 0.86
N VAL A 221 13.03 1.59 1.92
CA VAL A 221 12.80 0.14 1.99
C VAL A 221 11.31 -0.19 1.89
N ASN A 222 10.46 0.55 2.62
CA ASN A 222 9.01 0.34 2.59
C ASN A 222 8.40 0.63 1.21
N LEU A 223 8.88 1.66 0.50
CA LEU A 223 8.41 1.96 -0.85
C LEU A 223 8.72 0.82 -1.83
N VAL A 224 9.93 0.25 -1.79
CA VAL A 224 10.30 -0.89 -2.62
C VAL A 224 9.43 -2.13 -2.32
N GLN A 225 9.15 -2.39 -1.04
CA GLN A 225 8.28 -3.50 -0.64
C GLN A 225 6.82 -3.28 -1.09
N LEU A 226 6.30 -2.07 -0.96
CA LEU A 226 4.96 -1.71 -1.41
C LEU A 226 4.83 -1.84 -2.93
N GLU A 227 5.84 -1.42 -3.68
CA GLU A 227 5.82 -1.54 -5.14
C GLU A 227 5.82 -3.00 -5.58
N LYS A 228 6.64 -3.85 -4.94
CA LYS A 228 6.63 -5.30 -5.19
C LYS A 228 5.27 -5.93 -4.84
N ALA A 229 4.72 -5.60 -3.67
CA ALA A 229 3.39 -6.10 -3.27
C ALA A 229 2.29 -5.64 -4.23
N ARG A 230 2.37 -4.41 -4.75
CA ARG A 230 1.44 -3.88 -5.75
C ARG A 230 1.55 -4.62 -7.09
N GLN A 231 2.77 -4.93 -7.54
CA GLN A 231 2.97 -5.72 -8.76
C GLN A 231 2.39 -7.13 -8.62
N GLU A 232 2.66 -7.81 -7.50
CA GLU A 232 2.09 -9.13 -7.22
C GLU A 232 0.55 -9.09 -7.16
N GLU A 233 -0.02 -8.05 -6.54
CA GLU A 233 -1.47 -7.87 -6.50
C GLU A 233 -2.08 -7.61 -7.87
N ASN A 234 -1.44 -6.77 -8.69
CA ASN A 234 -1.88 -6.53 -10.07
C ASN A 234 -1.87 -7.81 -10.89
N HIS A 235 -0.84 -8.66 -10.76
CA HIS A 235 -0.78 -9.96 -11.45
C HIS A 235 -1.90 -10.90 -10.98
N ARG A 236 -2.19 -10.93 -9.68
CA ARG A 236 -3.31 -11.73 -9.12
C ARG A 236 -4.66 -11.23 -9.63
N GLN A 237 -4.87 -9.92 -9.62
CA GLN A 237 -6.11 -9.30 -10.08
C GLN A 237 -6.32 -9.59 -11.57
N TRP A 238 -5.29 -9.37 -12.39
CA TRP A 238 -5.31 -9.72 -13.82
C TRP A 238 -5.69 -11.20 -14.00
N ALA A 239 -4.99 -12.14 -13.36
CA ALA A 239 -5.30 -13.57 -13.48
C ALA A 239 -6.75 -13.90 -13.06
N SER A 240 -7.24 -13.27 -11.99
CA SER A 240 -8.62 -13.44 -11.50
C SER A 240 -9.66 -12.93 -12.50
N GLU A 241 -9.44 -11.77 -13.09
CA GLU A 241 -10.30 -11.19 -14.13
C GLU A 241 -10.36 -12.08 -15.37
N GLY A 242 -9.20 -12.59 -15.82
CA GLY A 242 -9.12 -13.53 -16.94
C GLY A 242 -9.86 -14.84 -16.67
N ILE A 243 -9.69 -15.42 -15.47
CA ILE A 243 -10.39 -16.65 -15.08
C ILE A 243 -11.88 -16.40 -15.03
N ALA A 244 -12.33 -15.27 -14.45
CA ALA A 244 -13.74 -14.92 -14.38
C ALA A 244 -14.36 -14.77 -15.78
N GLN A 245 -13.67 -14.07 -16.70
CA GLN A 245 -14.12 -13.85 -18.08
C GLN A 245 -14.22 -15.16 -18.87
N LEU A 246 -13.24 -16.06 -18.76
CA LEU A 246 -13.32 -17.34 -19.47
C LEU A 246 -14.28 -18.31 -18.80
N SER A 247 -14.41 -18.28 -17.47
CA SER A 247 -15.36 -19.12 -16.74
C SER A 247 -16.81 -18.78 -17.06
N THR A 248 -17.14 -17.51 -17.35
CA THR A 248 -18.48 -17.14 -17.83
C THR A 248 -18.74 -17.70 -19.23
N LEU A 249 -17.74 -17.68 -20.12
CA LEU A 249 -17.85 -18.31 -21.45
C LEU A 249 -18.03 -19.83 -21.36
N LEU A 250 -17.31 -20.52 -20.47
CA LEU A 250 -17.47 -21.96 -20.25
C LEU A 250 -18.86 -22.34 -19.74
N ARG A 251 -19.56 -21.43 -19.05
CA ARG A 251 -20.93 -21.65 -18.56
C ARG A 251 -22.02 -21.30 -19.60
N SER A 252 -21.68 -20.57 -20.66
CA SER A 252 -22.66 -20.20 -21.68
C SER A 252 -22.78 -21.29 -22.76
N ASN A 253 -23.95 -21.92 -22.84
CA ASN A 253 -24.43 -22.87 -23.86
C ASN A 253 -23.48 -24.03 -24.23
N SER A 254 -23.66 -25.16 -23.53
CA SER A 254 -22.92 -26.43 -23.67
C SER A 254 -23.02 -27.10 -25.05
N ASP A 255 -24.04 -26.77 -25.83
CA ASP A 255 -24.34 -27.36 -27.15
C ASP A 255 -23.81 -26.54 -28.33
N ASP A 256 -23.08 -25.46 -28.07
CA ASP A 256 -22.53 -24.62 -29.14
C ASP A 256 -21.27 -25.25 -29.75
N THR A 257 -21.37 -25.65 -31.02
CA THR A 257 -20.26 -26.24 -31.79
C THR A 257 -19.06 -25.30 -31.94
N GLU A 258 -19.24 -23.99 -31.78
CA GLU A 258 -18.18 -22.97 -31.89
C GLU A 258 -17.59 -22.56 -30.53
N LEU A 259 -18.00 -23.19 -29.43
CA LEU A 259 -17.55 -22.80 -28.10
C LEU A 259 -16.03 -22.88 -27.94
N PHE A 260 -15.39 -23.94 -28.43
CA PHE A 260 -13.94 -24.11 -28.34
C PHE A 260 -13.18 -23.04 -29.14
N ASP A 261 -13.71 -22.62 -30.30
CA ASP A 261 -13.12 -21.54 -31.10
C ASP A 261 -13.20 -20.21 -30.36
N ARG A 262 -14.32 -19.92 -29.69
CA ARG A 262 -14.46 -18.71 -28.87
C ARG A 262 -13.55 -18.72 -27.64
N ILE A 263 -13.37 -19.88 -27.00
CA ILE A 263 -12.46 -20.04 -25.86
C ILE A 263 -11.02 -19.72 -26.30
N ILE A 264 -10.53 -20.37 -27.35
CA ILE A 264 -9.17 -20.14 -27.85
C ILE A 264 -8.99 -18.70 -28.33
N ALA A 265 -9.95 -18.15 -29.09
CA ALA A 265 -9.86 -16.78 -29.57
C ALA A 265 -9.82 -15.76 -28.41
N THR A 266 -10.59 -16.00 -27.34
CA THR A 266 -10.60 -15.12 -26.16
C THR A 266 -9.31 -15.26 -25.38
N LEU A 267 -8.84 -16.49 -25.14
CA LEU A 267 -7.60 -16.75 -24.43
C LEU A 267 -6.40 -16.13 -25.12
N VAL A 268 -6.23 -16.38 -26.42
CA VAL A 268 -5.11 -15.85 -27.23
C VAL A 268 -5.09 -14.32 -27.20
N LYS A 269 -6.26 -13.67 -27.32
CA LYS A 269 -6.36 -12.21 -27.22
C LYS A 269 -6.03 -11.68 -25.82
N TYR A 270 -6.49 -12.38 -24.78
CA TYR A 270 -6.32 -11.96 -23.39
C TYR A 270 -4.84 -11.97 -22.99
N ILE A 271 -4.12 -13.05 -23.30
CA ILE A 271 -2.67 -13.18 -23.03
C ILE A 271 -1.80 -12.53 -24.11
N GLN A 272 -2.41 -11.86 -25.09
CA GLN A 272 -1.72 -11.25 -26.24
C GLN A 272 -0.79 -12.21 -27.01
N ALA A 273 -1.16 -13.50 -27.08
CA ALA A 273 -0.48 -14.47 -27.93
C ALA A 273 -0.86 -14.25 -29.41
N ASN A 274 -0.12 -14.88 -30.32
CA ASN A 274 -0.33 -14.73 -31.75
C ASN A 274 -1.15 -15.88 -32.34
N GLN A 275 -0.92 -17.10 -31.86
CA GLN A 275 -1.61 -18.30 -32.31
C GLN A 275 -1.94 -19.19 -31.11
N GLY A 276 -2.99 -19.99 -31.26
CA GLY A 276 -3.34 -21.00 -30.27
C GLY A 276 -4.09 -22.19 -30.88
N GLY A 277 -3.94 -23.35 -30.26
CA GLY A 277 -4.63 -24.59 -30.59
C GLY A 277 -5.14 -25.28 -29.33
N LEU A 278 -6.38 -25.77 -29.35
CA LEU A 278 -6.94 -26.64 -28.33
C LEU A 278 -7.08 -28.04 -28.87
N TYR A 279 -6.43 -29.00 -28.22
CA TYR A 279 -6.52 -30.41 -28.53
C TYR A 279 -7.31 -31.13 -27.44
N ILE A 280 -8.28 -31.95 -27.81
CA ILE A 280 -9.08 -32.75 -26.87
C ILE A 280 -8.55 -34.18 -26.88
N VAL A 281 -8.40 -34.75 -25.68
CA VAL A 281 -8.01 -36.14 -25.50
C VAL A 281 -9.26 -37.00 -25.61
N GLU A 282 -9.32 -37.86 -26.60
CA GLU A 282 -10.37 -38.86 -26.79
C GLU A 282 -9.82 -40.24 -26.38
N LYS A 283 -10.49 -40.88 -25.41
CA LYS A 283 -10.13 -42.19 -24.88
C LYS A 283 -11.16 -43.20 -25.36
N GLU A 284 -10.71 -44.22 -26.10
CA GLU A 284 -11.61 -45.26 -26.58
C GLU A 284 -11.75 -46.38 -25.54
N GLU A 285 -12.97 -46.60 -25.02
CA GLU A 285 -13.25 -47.50 -23.88
C GLU A 285 -12.84 -48.97 -24.12
N ARG A 286 -12.80 -49.43 -25.37
CA ARG A 286 -12.55 -50.84 -25.71
C ARG A 286 -11.07 -51.16 -25.95
N THR A 287 -10.35 -50.27 -26.63
CA THR A 287 -8.96 -50.47 -27.07
C THR A 287 -7.95 -49.87 -26.10
N HIS A 288 -8.39 -48.97 -25.20
CA HIS A 288 -7.52 -48.10 -24.40
C HIS A 288 -6.62 -47.20 -25.27
N ASP A 289 -6.93 -47.06 -26.55
CA ASP A 289 -6.21 -46.15 -27.42
C ASP A 289 -6.57 -44.71 -27.07
N ILE A 290 -5.53 -43.89 -27.03
CA ILE A 290 -5.62 -42.47 -26.68
C ILE A 290 -5.30 -41.68 -27.93
N SER A 291 -6.28 -40.94 -28.41
CA SER A 291 -6.11 -40.04 -29.54
C SER A 291 -6.29 -38.59 -29.09
N ILE A 292 -5.45 -37.70 -29.60
CA ILE A 292 -5.43 -36.28 -29.25
C ILE A 292 -5.80 -35.52 -30.52
N ARG A 293 -7.03 -34.99 -30.57
CA ARG A 293 -7.59 -34.36 -31.76
C ARG A 293 -7.63 -32.85 -31.62
N LEU A 294 -7.21 -32.13 -32.66
CA LEU A 294 -7.38 -30.67 -32.71
C LEU A 294 -8.88 -30.33 -32.75
N ALA A 295 -9.36 -29.63 -31.72
CA ALA A 295 -10.76 -29.23 -31.56
C ALA A 295 -11.03 -27.79 -32.01
N ALA A 296 -10.09 -26.88 -31.75
CA ALA A 296 -10.20 -25.48 -32.14
C ALA A 296 -8.81 -24.86 -32.37
N CYS A 297 -8.73 -23.84 -33.22
CA CYS A 297 -7.48 -23.12 -33.46
C CYS A 297 -7.73 -21.63 -33.79
N TYR A 298 -6.76 -20.79 -33.45
CA TYR A 298 -6.79 -19.36 -33.77
C TYR A 298 -5.53 -18.94 -34.52
N ALA A 299 -5.73 -18.18 -35.60
CA ALA A 299 -4.69 -17.70 -36.51
C ALA A 299 -3.77 -18.82 -37.06
N TYR A 300 -4.28 -20.05 -37.18
CA TYR A 300 -3.60 -21.19 -37.77
C TYR A 300 -3.72 -21.15 -39.31
N ASN A 301 -2.64 -21.52 -40.02
CA ASN A 301 -2.59 -21.42 -41.48
C ASN A 301 -3.62 -22.37 -42.11
N ARG A 302 -4.69 -21.82 -42.70
CA ARG A 302 -5.96 -22.49 -43.06
C ARG A 302 -5.89 -23.64 -44.10
N LYS A 303 -4.72 -24.22 -44.43
CA LYS A 303 -4.60 -25.10 -45.62
C LYS A 303 -3.88 -26.46 -45.50
N LYS A 304 -3.55 -26.97 -44.32
CA LYS A 304 -3.19 -28.40 -44.18
C LYS A 304 -3.82 -29.04 -42.93
N HIS A 305 -4.97 -29.69 -43.15
CA HIS A 305 -5.64 -30.64 -42.26
C HIS A 305 -6.21 -30.10 -40.94
N ILE A 306 -7.49 -29.73 -40.97
CA ILE A 306 -8.39 -29.60 -39.80
C ILE A 306 -8.66 -30.98 -39.12
N GLN A 307 -7.87 -32.01 -39.44
CA GLN A 307 -7.96 -33.37 -38.90
C GLN A 307 -6.57 -33.87 -38.47
N GLN A 308 -5.86 -33.06 -37.68
CA GLN A 308 -4.64 -33.54 -37.02
C GLN A 308 -5.03 -34.31 -35.75
N THR A 309 -4.74 -35.60 -35.77
CA THR A 309 -4.84 -36.49 -34.62
C THR A 309 -3.43 -36.96 -34.26
N PHE A 310 -3.08 -36.86 -32.99
CA PHE A 310 -1.81 -37.31 -32.44
C PHE A 310 -2.06 -38.49 -31.49
N GLN A 311 -1.12 -39.43 -31.44
CA GLN A 311 -1.10 -40.49 -30.45
C GLN A 311 -0.34 -40.05 -29.19
N ALA A 312 -0.56 -40.73 -28.07
CA ALA A 312 0.26 -40.51 -26.87
C ALA A 312 1.75 -40.74 -27.20
N GLY A 313 2.63 -39.82 -26.77
CA GLY A 313 4.06 -39.82 -27.09
C GLY A 313 4.43 -39.36 -28.51
N GLN A 314 3.45 -38.99 -29.35
CA GLN A 314 3.73 -38.45 -30.69
C GLN A 314 3.91 -36.92 -30.66
N GLY A 315 5.14 -36.47 -30.95
CA GLY A 315 5.46 -35.04 -30.97
C GLY A 315 5.35 -34.37 -29.60
N LEU A 316 5.46 -33.04 -29.55
CA LEU A 316 5.39 -32.30 -28.28
C LEU A 316 4.01 -32.38 -27.62
N ILE A 317 2.94 -32.41 -28.42
CA ILE A 317 1.56 -32.57 -27.92
C ILE A 317 1.41 -33.94 -27.24
N GLY A 318 1.78 -35.03 -27.92
CA GLY A 318 1.71 -36.38 -27.34
C GLY A 318 2.65 -36.58 -26.15
N GLN A 319 3.82 -35.93 -26.15
CA GLN A 319 4.75 -35.96 -25.01
C GLN A 319 4.17 -35.22 -23.80
N THR A 320 3.55 -34.06 -24.01
CA THR A 320 2.88 -33.28 -22.96
C THR A 320 1.76 -34.09 -22.30
N TYR A 321 1.04 -34.90 -23.08
CA TYR A 321 0.04 -35.82 -22.52
C TYR A 321 0.66 -36.86 -21.57
N LEU A 322 1.80 -37.45 -21.95
CA LEU A 322 2.47 -38.49 -21.16
C LEU A 322 3.13 -37.96 -19.89
N GLU A 323 3.79 -36.80 -19.99
CA GLU A 323 4.50 -36.19 -18.85
C GLU A 323 3.54 -35.54 -17.86
N GLY A 324 2.41 -35.00 -18.33
CA GLY A 324 1.46 -34.29 -17.48
C GLY A 324 1.95 -32.94 -16.97
N GLU A 325 3.08 -32.45 -17.50
CA GLU A 325 3.71 -31.16 -17.20
C GLU A 325 3.70 -30.26 -18.45
N TYR A 326 3.73 -28.94 -18.24
CA TYR A 326 3.77 -28.01 -19.38
C TYR A 326 5.17 -27.95 -20.00
N ILE A 327 5.22 -27.78 -21.32
CA ILE A 327 6.45 -27.56 -22.08
C ILE A 327 6.53 -26.08 -22.46
N TYR A 328 7.60 -25.40 -22.07
CA TYR A 328 7.87 -24.01 -22.45
C TYR A 328 9.19 -23.89 -23.21
N LEU A 329 9.09 -23.59 -24.51
CA LEU A 329 10.23 -23.43 -25.41
C LEU A 329 10.39 -21.96 -25.78
N THR A 330 11.61 -21.44 -25.61
CA THR A 330 12.00 -20.08 -26.05
C THR A 330 13.04 -20.07 -27.16
N ASP A 331 13.62 -21.24 -27.46
CA ASP A 331 14.52 -21.45 -28.57
C ASP A 331 13.85 -22.46 -29.53
N ILE A 332 13.21 -21.92 -30.56
CA ILE A 332 12.40 -22.68 -31.51
C ILE A 332 13.19 -22.79 -32.81
N PRO A 333 13.51 -24.01 -33.29
CA PRO A 333 14.24 -24.18 -34.55
C PRO A 333 13.54 -23.49 -35.73
N GLU A 334 14.33 -22.92 -36.64
CA GLU A 334 13.81 -22.31 -37.88
C GLU A 334 12.94 -23.31 -38.65
N ASN A 335 11.77 -22.85 -39.14
CA ASN A 335 10.77 -23.65 -39.85
C ASN A 335 10.02 -24.72 -39.02
N TYR A 336 10.22 -24.80 -37.71
CA TYR A 336 9.42 -25.69 -36.84
C TYR A 336 7.96 -25.24 -36.74
N LEU A 337 7.76 -23.93 -36.55
CA LEU A 337 6.46 -23.29 -36.48
C LEU A 337 6.54 -21.90 -37.15
N THR A 338 5.51 -21.56 -37.93
CA THR A 338 5.45 -20.29 -38.68
C THR A 338 4.12 -19.58 -38.45
N ILE A 339 4.20 -18.33 -37.98
CA ILE A 339 3.08 -17.40 -37.92
C ILE A 339 2.97 -16.70 -39.27
N THR A 340 1.89 -16.98 -39.99
CA THR A 340 1.68 -16.48 -41.36
C THR A 340 0.77 -15.27 -41.39
N SER A 341 1.13 -14.25 -42.17
CA SER A 341 0.31 -13.08 -42.44
C SER A 341 0.13 -12.85 -43.93
N GLY A 342 -0.85 -12.03 -44.33
CA GLY A 342 -1.00 -11.61 -45.73
C GLY A 342 0.20 -10.86 -46.30
N LEU A 343 1.17 -10.48 -45.47
CA LEU A 343 2.38 -9.75 -45.83
C LEU A 343 3.67 -10.60 -45.73
N GLY A 344 3.59 -11.84 -45.21
CA GLY A 344 4.75 -12.71 -45.00
C GLY A 344 4.64 -13.58 -43.73
N ASP A 345 5.64 -14.44 -43.54
CA ASP A 345 5.67 -15.46 -42.48
C ASP A 345 6.86 -15.25 -41.55
N SER A 346 6.70 -15.53 -40.24
CA SER A 346 7.75 -15.38 -39.23
C SER A 346 7.64 -16.43 -38.12
N SER A 347 8.76 -16.89 -37.57
CA SER A 347 8.77 -17.86 -36.46
C SER A 347 8.50 -17.20 -35.11
N PRO A 348 7.70 -17.82 -34.22
CA PRO A 348 7.46 -17.32 -32.87
C PRO A 348 8.73 -17.34 -32.03
N ARG A 349 8.76 -16.51 -30.97
CA ARG A 349 9.87 -16.48 -29.98
C ARG A 349 9.58 -17.33 -28.74
N ALA A 350 8.34 -17.78 -28.58
CA ALA A 350 7.90 -18.59 -27.45
C ALA A 350 6.79 -19.55 -27.89
N LEU A 351 6.89 -20.79 -27.44
CA LEU A 351 5.89 -21.85 -27.59
C LEU A 351 5.61 -22.42 -26.20
N LEU A 352 4.35 -22.42 -25.81
CA LEU A 352 3.87 -22.94 -24.54
C LEU A 352 2.83 -24.02 -24.81
N ILE A 353 3.05 -25.22 -24.30
CA ILE A 353 2.14 -26.36 -24.42
C ILE A 353 1.76 -26.78 -23.00
N VAL A 354 0.48 -26.68 -22.66
CA VAL A 354 -0.02 -26.90 -21.30
C VAL A 354 -1.02 -28.06 -21.31
N PRO A 355 -0.81 -29.12 -20.51
CA PRO A 355 -1.83 -30.13 -20.30
C PRO A 355 -2.93 -29.55 -19.40
N LEU A 356 -4.17 -29.65 -19.84
CA LEU A 356 -5.35 -29.23 -19.09
C LEU A 356 -5.87 -30.46 -18.33
N LYS A 357 -5.69 -30.44 -17.00
CA LYS A 357 -5.91 -31.60 -16.13
C LYS A 357 -7.06 -31.40 -15.14
N VAL A 358 -7.75 -32.50 -14.82
CA VAL A 358 -8.66 -32.61 -13.66
C VAL A 358 -8.35 -33.92 -12.94
N ASN A 359 -8.13 -33.88 -11.63
CA ASN A 359 -7.80 -35.07 -10.83
C ASN A 359 -6.65 -35.91 -11.45
N GLU A 360 -5.58 -35.24 -11.90
CA GLU A 360 -4.43 -35.83 -12.63
C GLU A 360 -4.75 -36.49 -13.99
N SER A 361 -5.99 -36.43 -14.47
CA SER A 361 -6.35 -36.85 -15.83
C SER A 361 -6.23 -35.67 -16.79
N THR A 362 -5.36 -35.79 -17.81
CA THR A 362 -5.28 -34.83 -18.92
C THR A 362 -6.49 -35.04 -19.85
N GLU A 363 -7.36 -34.02 -19.91
CA GLU A 363 -8.57 -34.04 -20.74
C GLU A 363 -8.40 -33.28 -22.06
N ALA A 364 -7.46 -32.33 -22.07
CA ALA A 364 -7.10 -31.54 -23.23
C ALA A 364 -5.67 -31.03 -23.13
N ILE A 365 -5.14 -30.54 -24.24
CA ILE A 365 -3.84 -29.87 -24.33
C ILE A 365 -4.04 -28.54 -25.03
N LEU A 366 -3.44 -27.50 -24.48
CA LEU A 366 -3.44 -26.16 -25.04
C LEU A 366 -2.05 -25.85 -25.58
N GLU A 367 -1.98 -25.41 -26.83
CA GLU A 367 -0.75 -24.93 -27.46
C GLU A 367 -0.90 -23.45 -27.77
N LEU A 368 0.12 -22.65 -27.41
CA LEU A 368 0.14 -21.20 -27.59
C LEU A 368 1.49 -20.77 -28.13
N ALA A 369 1.47 -19.99 -29.21
CA ALA A 369 2.68 -19.41 -29.79
C ALA A 369 2.61 -17.88 -29.77
N SER A 370 3.73 -17.26 -29.39
CA SER A 370 3.83 -15.81 -29.25
C SER A 370 5.17 -15.28 -29.76
N PHE A 371 5.14 -14.07 -30.30
CA PHE A 371 6.34 -13.28 -30.53
C PHE A 371 6.88 -12.67 -29.24
N LYS A 372 6.18 -12.71 -28.11
CA LYS A 372 6.71 -12.29 -26.81
C LYS A 372 6.94 -13.52 -25.93
N LYS A 373 7.92 -13.45 -25.03
CA LYS A 373 8.08 -14.47 -24.00
C LYS A 373 6.91 -14.38 -23.03
N PHE A 374 6.37 -15.53 -22.64
CA PHE A 374 5.37 -15.59 -21.58
C PHE A 374 6.04 -15.32 -20.24
N GLU A 375 5.45 -14.41 -19.47
CA GLU A 375 5.86 -14.15 -18.10
C GLU A 375 5.36 -15.26 -17.17
N LYS A 376 6.02 -15.42 -16.01
CA LYS A 376 5.68 -16.47 -15.05
C LYS A 376 4.20 -16.42 -14.62
N HIS A 377 3.67 -15.22 -14.39
CA HIS A 377 2.29 -15.03 -13.97
C HIS A 377 1.27 -15.42 -15.06
N GLU A 378 1.63 -15.26 -16.34
CA GLU A 378 0.80 -15.66 -17.49
C GLU A 378 0.74 -17.20 -17.61
N ILE A 379 1.89 -17.87 -17.43
CA ILE A 379 1.96 -19.34 -17.44
C ILE A 379 1.13 -19.91 -16.28
N GLU A 380 1.31 -19.39 -15.06
CA GLU A 380 0.54 -19.81 -13.88
C GLU A 380 -0.97 -19.58 -14.07
N PHE A 381 -1.34 -18.44 -14.68
CA PHE A 381 -2.72 -18.17 -15.07
C PHE A 381 -3.28 -19.23 -16.03
N ILE A 382 -2.54 -19.58 -17.09
CA ILE A 382 -2.97 -20.57 -18.08
C ILE A 382 -3.11 -21.96 -17.45
N VAL A 383 -2.16 -22.37 -16.61
CA VAL A 383 -2.23 -23.65 -15.89
C VAL A 383 -3.49 -23.70 -15.02
N LYS A 384 -3.75 -22.64 -14.24
CA LYS A 384 -4.92 -22.56 -13.35
C LYS A 384 -6.24 -22.50 -14.12
N LEU A 385 -6.30 -21.73 -15.20
CA LEU A 385 -7.45 -21.69 -16.10
C LEU A 385 -7.68 -23.06 -16.76
N GLY A 386 -6.61 -23.79 -17.06
CA GLY A 386 -6.65 -25.10 -17.67
C GLY A 386 -7.45 -26.12 -16.86
N GLU A 387 -7.41 -26.04 -15.54
CA GLU A 387 -8.24 -26.87 -14.65
C GLU A 387 -9.74 -26.64 -14.90
N SER A 388 -10.15 -25.37 -15.07
CA SER A 388 -11.56 -25.02 -15.34
C SER A 388 -12.00 -25.49 -16.73
N ILE A 389 -11.14 -25.34 -17.75
CA ILE A 389 -11.42 -25.83 -19.10
C ILE A 389 -11.51 -27.36 -19.12
N ALA A 390 -10.59 -28.05 -18.46
CA ALA A 390 -10.58 -29.50 -18.40
C ALA A 390 -11.81 -30.04 -17.65
N SER A 391 -12.23 -29.38 -16.56
CA SER A 391 -13.46 -29.73 -15.82
C SER A 391 -14.70 -29.55 -16.68
N PHE A 392 -14.77 -28.47 -17.45
CA PHE A 392 -15.84 -28.26 -18.41
C PHE A 392 -15.87 -29.35 -19.50
N ILE A 393 -14.72 -29.69 -20.10
CA ILE A 393 -14.63 -30.72 -21.14
C ILE A 393 -15.08 -32.08 -20.59
N GLN A 394 -14.61 -32.45 -19.39
CA GLN A 394 -15.01 -33.69 -18.73
C GLN A 394 -16.52 -33.73 -18.44
N SER A 395 -17.06 -32.65 -17.88
CA SER A 395 -18.50 -32.53 -17.57
C SER A 395 -19.36 -32.60 -18.83
N ASN A 396 -18.94 -31.94 -19.91
CA ASN A 396 -19.66 -31.98 -21.19
C ASN A 396 -19.64 -33.39 -21.80
N ARG A 397 -18.47 -34.05 -21.80
CA ARG A 397 -18.36 -35.45 -22.26
C ARG A 397 -19.26 -36.39 -21.46
N ILE A 398 -19.28 -36.27 -20.14
CA ILE A 398 -20.16 -37.07 -19.27
C ILE A 398 -21.62 -36.80 -19.63
N SER A 399 -22.03 -35.53 -19.73
CA SER A 399 -23.40 -35.14 -20.08
C SER A 399 -23.84 -35.70 -21.44
N GLN A 400 -22.98 -35.61 -22.46
CA GLN A 400 -23.23 -36.18 -23.79
C GLN A 400 -23.37 -37.70 -23.73
N ARG A 401 -22.49 -38.39 -23.00
CA ARG A 401 -22.55 -39.85 -22.83
C ARG A 401 -23.82 -40.28 -22.09
N THR A 402 -24.22 -39.55 -21.05
CA THR A 402 -25.48 -39.79 -20.34
C THR A 402 -26.69 -39.60 -21.24
N LYS A 403 -26.69 -38.56 -22.09
CA LYS A 403 -27.77 -38.32 -23.07
C LYS A 403 -27.87 -39.47 -24.08
N GLN A 404 -26.75 -39.91 -24.65
CA GLN A 404 -26.72 -41.04 -25.57
C GLN A 404 -27.22 -42.33 -24.91
N LEU A 405 -26.74 -42.67 -23.71
CA LEU A 405 -27.17 -43.86 -22.98
C LEU A 405 -28.67 -43.80 -22.62
N LEU A 406 -29.20 -42.61 -22.34
CA LEU A 406 -30.62 -42.41 -22.10
C LEU A 406 -31.45 -42.64 -23.37
N GLU A 407 -30.99 -42.10 -24.51
CA GLU A 407 -31.62 -42.33 -25.83
C GLU A 407 -31.60 -43.83 -26.20
N ASP A 408 -30.46 -44.51 -26.04
CA ASP A 408 -30.33 -45.95 -26.29
C ASP A 408 -31.25 -46.78 -25.39
N SER A 409 -31.33 -46.43 -24.10
CA SER A 409 -32.20 -47.09 -23.12
C SER A 409 -33.69 -46.90 -23.45
N GLN A 410 -34.09 -45.69 -23.86
CA GLN A 410 -35.45 -45.41 -24.32
C GLN A 410 -35.80 -46.22 -25.57
N PHE A 411 -34.89 -46.26 -26.55
CA PHE A 411 -35.07 -47.05 -27.77
C PHE A 411 -35.21 -48.55 -27.46
N GLN A 412 -34.37 -49.09 -26.57
CA GLN A 412 -34.46 -50.49 -26.13
C GLN A 412 -35.79 -50.78 -25.41
N ALA A 413 -36.26 -49.85 -24.56
CA ALA A 413 -37.53 -50.00 -23.87
C ALA A 413 -38.73 -49.99 -24.84
N GLU A 414 -38.69 -49.15 -25.88
CA GLU A 414 -39.72 -49.13 -26.94
C GLU A 414 -39.71 -50.42 -27.76
N ALA A 415 -38.53 -50.92 -28.14
CA ALA A 415 -38.39 -52.18 -28.86
C ALA A 415 -38.93 -53.38 -28.05
N LEU A 416 -38.64 -53.43 -26.75
CA LEU A 416 -39.18 -54.47 -25.86
C LEU A 416 -40.69 -54.40 -25.72
N ARG A 417 -41.27 -53.20 -25.61
CA ARG A 417 -42.74 -53.03 -25.56
C ARG A 417 -43.41 -53.48 -26.85
N ALA A 418 -42.81 -53.17 -28.00
CA ALA A 418 -43.32 -53.64 -29.29
C ALA A 418 -43.29 -55.18 -29.36
N GLN A 419 -42.20 -55.80 -28.89
CA GLN A 419 -42.06 -57.26 -28.84
C GLN A 419 -43.06 -57.90 -27.85
N GLU A 420 -43.30 -57.29 -26.68
CA GLU A 420 -44.29 -57.76 -25.71
C GLU A 420 -45.70 -57.70 -26.28
N GLU A 421 -46.05 -56.63 -27.00
CA GLU A 421 -47.36 -56.50 -27.64
C GLU A 421 -47.55 -57.50 -28.79
N GLU A 422 -46.51 -57.74 -29.60
CA GLU A 422 -46.53 -58.79 -30.62
C GLU A 422 -46.69 -60.18 -29.99
N MET A 423 -45.99 -60.45 -28.88
CA MET A 423 -46.11 -61.70 -28.15
C MET A 423 -47.51 -61.87 -27.52
N ARG A 424 -48.10 -60.79 -27.01
CA ARG A 424 -49.47 -60.76 -26.48
C ARG A 424 -50.49 -61.08 -27.56
N GLN A 425 -50.37 -60.47 -28.74
CA GLN A 425 -51.21 -60.76 -29.90
C GLN A 425 -51.07 -62.21 -30.35
N ASN A 426 -49.85 -62.73 -30.45
CA ASN A 426 -49.59 -64.14 -30.77
C ASN A 426 -50.22 -65.09 -29.73
N MET A 427 -50.18 -64.75 -28.44
CA MET A 427 -50.85 -65.54 -27.39
C MET A 427 -52.37 -65.49 -27.49
N GLU A 428 -52.97 -64.33 -27.79
CA GLU A 428 -54.42 -64.20 -28.03
C GLU A 428 -54.87 -65.00 -29.26
N GLU A 429 -54.09 -64.97 -30.35
CA GLU A 429 -54.35 -65.76 -31.56
C GLU A 429 -54.22 -67.27 -31.29
N LEU A 430 -53.19 -67.71 -30.55
CA LEU A 430 -53.06 -69.11 -30.12
C LEU A 430 -54.22 -69.55 -29.23
N ALA A 431 -54.66 -68.72 -28.28
CA ALA A 431 -55.78 -69.03 -27.41
C ALA A 431 -57.09 -69.19 -28.20
N SER A 432 -57.36 -68.27 -29.14
CA SER A 432 -58.55 -68.38 -30.01
C SER A 432 -58.49 -69.60 -30.93
N THR A 433 -57.32 -69.92 -31.50
CA THR A 433 -57.10 -71.14 -32.30
C THR A 433 -57.32 -72.40 -31.49
N GLN A 434 -56.84 -72.43 -30.24
CA GLN A 434 -57.05 -73.56 -29.33
C GLN A 434 -58.52 -73.71 -28.94
N GLU A 435 -59.23 -72.60 -28.69
CA GLU A 435 -60.67 -72.63 -28.41
C GLU A 435 -61.46 -73.17 -29.61
N GLU A 436 -61.15 -72.70 -30.82
CA GLU A 436 -61.79 -73.15 -32.05
C GLU A 436 -61.49 -74.63 -32.33
N MET A 437 -60.25 -75.07 -32.12
CA MET A 437 -59.87 -76.49 -32.24
C MET A 437 -60.63 -77.36 -31.24
N ASN A 438 -60.77 -76.92 -29.98
CA ASN A 438 -61.54 -77.64 -28.97
C ASN A 438 -63.04 -77.70 -29.35
N ARG A 439 -63.61 -76.62 -29.90
CA ARG A 439 -64.99 -76.61 -30.41
C ARG A 439 -65.16 -77.59 -31.57
N GLN A 440 -64.23 -77.60 -32.52
CA GLN A 440 -64.22 -78.56 -33.63
C GLN A 440 -64.13 -79.99 -33.09
N GLN A 441 -63.21 -80.26 -32.16
CA GLN A 441 -63.06 -81.57 -31.53
C GLN A 441 -64.36 -82.03 -30.85
N MET A 442 -65.03 -81.13 -30.11
CA MET A 442 -66.33 -81.43 -29.49
C MET A 442 -67.41 -81.70 -30.54
N SER A 443 -67.47 -80.93 -31.63
CA SER A 443 -68.42 -81.17 -32.72
C SER A 443 -68.17 -82.53 -33.42
N TYR A 444 -66.90 -82.90 -33.61
CA TYR A 444 -66.53 -84.21 -34.15
C TYR A 444 -66.93 -85.35 -33.21
N LEU A 445 -66.72 -85.19 -31.90
CA LEU A 445 -67.15 -86.17 -30.91
C LEU A 445 -68.67 -86.34 -30.90
N GLN A 446 -69.43 -85.24 -30.98
CA GLN A 446 -70.90 -85.28 -31.09
C GLN A 446 -71.34 -85.98 -32.38
N GLU A 447 -70.67 -85.73 -33.50
CA GLU A 447 -70.99 -86.40 -34.77
C GLU A 447 -70.67 -87.89 -34.71
N ILE A 448 -69.55 -88.29 -34.07
CA ILE A 448 -69.22 -89.69 -33.81
C ILE A 448 -70.30 -90.35 -32.94
N GLU A 449 -70.77 -89.68 -31.89
CA GLU A 449 -71.85 -90.19 -31.02
C GLU A 449 -73.19 -90.29 -31.77
N ARG A 450 -73.50 -89.32 -32.63
CA ARG A 450 -74.69 -89.37 -33.50
C ARG A 450 -74.61 -90.52 -34.49
N LEU A 451 -73.46 -90.73 -35.11
CA LEU A 451 -73.24 -91.85 -36.02
C LEU A 451 -73.30 -93.19 -35.29
N SER A 452 -72.76 -93.29 -34.07
CA SER A 452 -72.81 -94.52 -33.28
C SER A 452 -74.23 -94.87 -32.83
N THR A 453 -75.03 -93.88 -32.43
CA THR A 453 -76.46 -94.06 -32.11
C THR A 453 -77.29 -94.41 -33.35
N LEU A 454 -77.03 -93.77 -34.50
CA LEU A 454 -77.64 -94.15 -35.78
C LEU A 454 -77.27 -95.58 -36.18
N TYR A 455 -76.01 -95.97 -35.96
CA TYR A 455 -75.55 -97.32 -36.25
C TYR A 455 -76.20 -98.35 -35.31
N ALA A 456 -76.33 -98.04 -34.02
CA ALA A 456 -76.99 -98.91 -33.05
C ALA A 456 -78.48 -99.10 -33.37
N THR A 457 -79.20 -98.03 -33.72
CA THR A 457 -80.61 -98.11 -34.14
C THR A 457 -80.79 -98.87 -35.45
N ALA A 458 -79.91 -98.67 -36.43
CA ALA A 458 -79.91 -99.46 -37.67
C ALA A 458 -79.62 -100.95 -37.41
N GLN A 459 -78.69 -101.26 -36.50
CA GLN A 459 -78.43 -102.64 -36.08
C GLN A 459 -79.66 -103.27 -35.39
N GLU A 460 -80.36 -102.50 -34.55
CA GLU A 460 -81.58 -102.94 -33.88
C GLU A 460 -82.73 -103.16 -34.87
N GLU A 461 -82.90 -102.27 -35.86
CA GLU A 461 -83.85 -102.45 -36.99
C GLU A 461 -83.51 -103.67 -37.84
N ILE A 462 -82.23 -103.88 -38.16
CA ILE A 462 -81.78 -105.09 -38.87
C ILE A 462 -82.07 -106.33 -38.04
N HIS A 463 -81.81 -106.29 -36.72
CA HIS A 463 -82.07 -107.43 -35.83
C HIS A 463 -83.56 -107.75 -35.71
N THR A 464 -84.43 -106.73 -35.60
CA THR A 464 -85.89 -106.91 -35.59
C THR A 464 -86.40 -107.45 -36.92
N LYS A 465 -85.98 -106.87 -38.06
CA LYS A 465 -86.31 -107.41 -39.39
C LYS A 465 -85.82 -108.84 -39.58
N ASN A 466 -84.62 -109.17 -39.09
CA ASN A 466 -84.11 -110.54 -39.16
C ASN A 466 -84.96 -111.50 -38.32
N LYS A 467 -85.41 -111.09 -37.13
CA LYS A 467 -86.39 -111.88 -36.34
C LYS A 467 -87.73 -112.04 -37.06
N GLU A 468 -88.26 -110.97 -37.66
CA GLU A 468 -89.49 -111.04 -38.46
C GLU A 468 -89.33 -111.99 -39.66
N VAL A 469 -88.18 -111.95 -40.33
CA VAL A 469 -87.85 -112.89 -41.42
C VAL A 469 -87.75 -114.32 -40.90
N GLU A 470 -87.10 -114.56 -39.75
CA GLU A 470 -87.05 -115.89 -39.13
C GLU A 470 -88.45 -116.40 -38.73
N GLU A 471 -89.31 -115.53 -38.19
CA GLU A 471 -90.69 -115.86 -37.84
C GLU A 471 -91.55 -116.14 -39.08
N LEU A 472 -91.42 -115.33 -40.14
CA LEU A 472 -92.06 -115.57 -41.43
C LEU A 472 -91.58 -116.88 -42.06
N GLN A 473 -90.29 -117.19 -41.99
CA GLN A 473 -89.73 -118.46 -42.45
C GLN A 473 -90.28 -119.65 -41.64
N LYS A 474 -90.41 -119.52 -40.32
CA LYS A 474 -91.06 -120.54 -39.47
C LYS A 474 -92.54 -120.71 -39.79
N ALA A 475 -93.28 -119.62 -40.00
CA ALA A 475 -94.69 -119.66 -40.37
C ALA A 475 -94.92 -120.30 -41.76
N LEU A 476 -94.04 -120.01 -42.73
CA LEU A 476 -94.06 -120.64 -44.05
C LEU A 476 -93.79 -122.15 -43.95
N HIS A 477 -92.86 -122.57 -43.08
CA HIS A 477 -92.56 -123.99 -42.87
C HIS A 477 -93.75 -124.75 -42.25
N ILE A 478 -94.54 -124.09 -41.39
CA ILE A 478 -95.74 -124.69 -40.76
C ILE A 478 -96.92 -124.77 -41.76
N ASN A 479 -97.09 -123.79 -42.65
CA ASN A 479 -98.15 -123.81 -43.67
C ASN A 479 -97.86 -124.67 -44.91
N THR A 480 -96.65 -125.23 -45.04
CA THR A 480 -96.31 -126.16 -46.13
C THR A 480 -96.61 -127.63 -45.74
N ILE A 481 -97.04 -127.91 -44.50
CA ILE A 481 -97.29 -129.27 -43.97
C ILE A 481 -98.79 -129.52 -43.64
N ARG A 482 -99.70 -128.67 -44.11
CA ARG A 482 -101.16 -128.87 -43.99
C ARG A 482 -101.83 -128.60 -45.33
#